data_AF-W9G724-F1
#
_entry.id   AF-W9G724-F1
#
_cell.length_a   1.000
_cell.length_b   1.000
_cell.length_c   1.000
_cell.angle_alpha   90.00
_cell.angle_beta   90.00
_cell.angle_gamma   90.00
#
_symmetry.space_group_name_H-M   'P 1'
#
loop_
_entity.id
_entity.type
_entity.pdbx_description
1 polymer ?
#
loop_
_entity_poly.entity_id
_entity_poly.type
_entity_poly.pdbx_seq_one_letter_code
_entity_poly.pdbx_strand_id
1 'polypeptide(L)' 'MLGDAIVPDEAPQGARDDVPGTGDPVVDSALEELLEAQSGSLAQRIEAGERAHRLLQGRLSDLGQA' A
#
# COMPACT_ATOMS: atom_id res chain seq x y z
N MET A 1 16.18 -15.00 35.43
CA MET A 1 15.62 -15.69 34.25
C MET A 1 14.85 -14.65 33.47
N LEU A 2 15.35 -14.29 32.29
CA LEU A 2 14.73 -13.38 31.35
C LEU A 2 13.41 -14.00 30.87
N GLY A 3 12.32 -13.25 30.97
CA GLY A 3 11.04 -13.57 30.34
C GLY A 3 10.63 -12.38 29.51
N ASP A 4 11.38 -12.13 28.44
CA ASP A 4 11.04 -11.15 27.42
C ASP A 4 9.71 -11.60 26.81
N ALA A 5 8.62 -10.92 27.19
CA ALA A 5 7.34 -11.16 26.60
C ALA A 5 7.45 -10.77 25.13
N ILE A 6 7.50 -11.77 24.25
CA ILE A 6 7.37 -11.57 22.80
C ILE A 6 6.01 -10.89 22.62
N VAL A 7 6.02 -9.57 22.47
CA VAL A 7 4.86 -8.81 22.02
C VAL A 7 4.58 -9.32 20.61
N PRO A 8 3.43 -9.94 20.33
CA PRO A 8 3.09 -10.28 18.96
C PRO A 8 3.15 -9.00 18.12
N ASP A 9 3.82 -9.09 16.97
CA ASP A 9 3.86 -8.04 15.95
C ASP A 9 2.43 -7.87 15.39
N GLU A 10 1.58 -7.17 16.13
CA GLU A 10 0.28 -6.75 15.64
C GLU A 10 0.52 -5.72 14.54
N ALA A 11 0.46 -6.19 13.29
CA ALA A 11 0.39 -5.32 12.13
C ALA A 11 -0.63 -4.21 12.42
N PRO A 12 -0.30 -2.92 12.22
CA PRO A 12 -1.13 -1.82 12.68
C PRO A 12 -2.54 -1.94 12.08
N GLN A 13 -3.50 -2.27 12.95
CA GLN A 13 -4.90 -2.52 12.61
C GLN A 13 -5.65 -1.24 12.17
N GLY A 14 -4.98 -0.07 12.17
CA GLY A 14 -5.55 1.24 11.83
C GLY A 14 -5.39 1.70 10.38
N ALA A 15 -4.72 0.95 9.49
CA ALA A 15 -4.48 1.42 8.11
C ALA A 15 -5.67 1.23 7.15
N ARG A 16 -6.74 0.53 7.55
CA ARG A 16 -7.84 0.15 6.67
C ARG A 16 -8.90 1.24 6.45
N ASP A 17 -9.08 2.14 7.42
CA ASP A 17 -10.18 3.11 7.38
C ASP A 17 -9.79 4.50 6.82
N ASP A 18 -8.52 4.69 6.41
CA ASP A 18 -7.94 6.03 6.33
C ASP A 18 -7.10 6.31 5.06
N VAL A 19 -7.29 5.58 3.96
CA VAL A 19 -6.69 6.02 2.69
C VAL A 19 -7.50 7.22 2.19
N PRO A 20 -6.98 8.46 2.25
CA PRO A 20 -7.73 9.62 1.83
C PRO A 20 -7.82 9.59 0.30
N GLY A 21 -9.01 9.77 -0.24
CA GLY A 21 -9.20 9.90 -1.68
C GLY A 21 -8.40 11.10 -2.20
N THR A 22 -7.56 10.86 -3.20
CA THR A 22 -6.75 11.89 -3.86
C THR A 22 -7.56 12.65 -4.90
N GLY A 23 -8.70 12.10 -5.33
CA GLY A 23 -9.52 12.64 -6.41
C GLY A 23 -9.02 12.25 -7.80
N ASP A 24 -7.91 11.51 -7.88
CA ASP A 24 -7.40 10.90 -9.09
C ASP A 24 -7.74 9.40 -9.07
N PRO A 25 -8.62 8.91 -9.98
CA PRO A 25 -9.11 7.54 -9.93
C PRO A 25 -8.00 6.50 -10.15
N VAL A 26 -6.93 6.86 -10.86
CA VAL A 26 -5.80 5.97 -11.11
C VAL A 26 -4.96 5.83 -9.84
N VAL A 27 -4.73 6.94 -9.14
CA VAL A 27 -4.00 6.95 -7.86
C VAL A 27 -4.81 6.24 -6.78
N ASP A 28 -6.10 6.54 -6.68
CA ASP A 28 -6.99 5.95 -5.68
C ASP A 28 -7.07 4.43 -5.83
N SER A 29 -7.24 3.93 -7.06
CA SER A 29 -7.24 2.48 -7.33
C SER A 29 -5.92 1.80 -6.98
N ALA A 30 -4.78 2.45 -7.22
CA ALA A 30 -3.47 1.90 -6.86
C ALA A 30 -3.28 1.84 -5.34
N LEU A 31 -3.78 2.83 -4.59
CA LEU A 31 -3.73 2.84 -3.14
C LEU A 31 -4.64 1.78 -2.52
N GLU A 32 -5.83 1.56 -3.09
CA GLU A 32 -6.72 0.47 -2.70
C GLU A 32 -6.07 -0.89 -2.90
N GLU A 33 -5.45 -1.14 -4.06
CA GLU A 33 -4.77 -2.42 -4.35
C GLU A 33 -3.61 -2.68 -3.38
N LEU A 34 -2.84 -1.64 -3.04
CA LEU A 34 -1.78 -1.74 -2.02
C LEU A 34 -2.36 -2.08 -0.65
N LEU A 35 -3.47 -1.45 -0.27
CA LEU A 35 -4.13 -1.71 1.00
C LEU A 35 -4.63 -3.16 1.11
N GLU A 36 -5.26 -3.68 0.05
CA GLU A 36 -5.71 -5.07 -0.02
C GLU A 36 -4.54 -6.05 0.15
N ALA A 37 -3.44 -5.79 -0.57
CA ALA A 37 -2.24 -6.62 -0.54
C ALA A 37 -1.54 -6.64 0.84
N GLN A 38 -1.78 -5.65 1.71
CA GLN A 38 -1.19 -5.65 3.06
C GLN A 38 -1.62 -6.87 3.88
N SER A 39 -2.78 -7.45 3.62
CA SER A 39 -3.22 -8.67 4.31
C SER A 39 -2.60 -9.97 3.76
N GLY A 40 -1.90 -9.90 2.63
CA GLY A 40 -1.28 -11.03 1.95
C GLY A 40 0.16 -11.33 2.39
N SER A 41 0.74 -12.33 1.75
CA SER A 41 2.14 -12.72 1.89
C SER A 41 3.11 -11.62 1.40
N LEU A 42 4.37 -11.71 1.81
CA LEU A 42 5.42 -10.79 1.35
C LEU A 42 5.50 -10.73 -0.20
N ALA A 43 5.38 -11.87 -0.88
CA ALA A 43 5.38 -11.91 -2.33
C ALA A 43 4.22 -11.10 -2.94
N GLN A 44 3.02 -11.25 -2.39
CA GLN A 44 1.84 -10.50 -2.84
C GLN A 44 1.99 -8.99 -2.60
N ARG A 45 2.57 -8.60 -1.45
CA ARG A 45 2.87 -7.20 -1.13
C ARG A 45 3.89 -6.61 -2.11
N ILE A 46 4.94 -7.36 -2.46
CA ILE A 46 5.96 -6.93 -3.44
C ILE A 46 5.32 -6.75 -4.82
N GLU A 47 4.56 -7.74 -5.28
CA GLU A 47 3.91 -7.69 -6.59
C GLU A 47 2.94 -6.50 -6.72
N ALA A 48 2.11 -6.27 -5.69
CA ALA A 48 1.24 -5.10 -5.64
C ALA A 48 2.02 -3.78 -5.61
N GLY A 49 3.10 -3.73 -4.81
CA GLY A 49 4.04 -2.61 -4.75
C GLY A 49 4.62 -2.24 -6.12
N GLU A 50 5.09 -3.24 -6.87
CA GLU A 50 5.65 -3.03 -8.21
C GLU A 50 4.61 -2.56 -9.23
N ARG A 51 3.40 -3.12 -9.19
CA ARG A 51 2.31 -2.69 -10.08
C ARG A 51 1.92 -1.23 -9.80
N ALA A 52 1.70 -0.88 -8.54
CA ALA A 52 1.41 0.49 -8.13
C ALA A 52 2.53 1.44 -8.53
N HIS A 53 3.80 1.05 -8.33
CA HIS A 53 4.94 1.87 -8.72
C HIS A 53 4.95 2.19 -10.22
N ARG A 54 4.82 1.18 -11.08
CA ARG A 54 4.81 1.37 -12.55
C ARG A 54 3.65 2.27 -12.99
N LEU A 55 2.48 2.05 -12.41
CA LEU A 55 1.27 2.81 -12.73
C LEU A 55 1.39 4.28 -12.29
N LEU A 56 1.85 4.54 -11.06
CA LEU A 56 2.01 5.90 -10.54
C LEU A 56 3.11 6.67 -11.29
N GLN A 57 4.20 6.01 -11.69
CA GLN A 57 5.23 6.62 -12.54
C GLN A 57 4.67 7.04 -13.91
N GLY A 58 3.85 6.20 -14.53
CA GLY A 58 3.14 6.56 -15.77
C GLY A 58 2.24 7.77 -15.57
N ARG A 59 1.45 7.76 -14.50
CA ARG A 59 0.53 8.86 -14.18
C ARG A 59 1.25 10.19 -13.94
N LEU A 60 2.37 10.17 -13.20
CA LEU A 60 3.21 11.36 -12.98
C LEU A 60 3.78 11.91 -14.29
N SER A 61 4.21 11.02 -15.19
CA SER A 61 4.71 11.40 -16.51
C SER A 61 3.62 12.10 -17.34
N ASP A 62 2.38 11.60 -17.30
CA ASP A 62 1.25 12.21 -18.02
C ASP A 62 0.88 13.60 -17.45
N LEU A 63 0.88 13.75 -16.11
CA LEU A 63 0.59 15.03 -15.45
C LEU A 63 1.67 16.08 -15.73
N GLY A 64 2.93 15.68 -15.86
CA GLY A 64 4.05 16.59 -16.17
C GLY A 64 4.12 17.06 -17.62
N GLN A 65 3.26 16.52 -18.51
CA GLN A 65 3.18 16.90 -19.92
C GLN A 65 2.02 17.86 -20.23
N ALA A 66 1.19 18.21 -19.23
CA ALA A 66 0.04 19.11 -19.35
C ALA A 66 0.41 20.59 -19.17
#